data_AF-A0A445GB01-F1
#
_entry.id   AF-A0A445GB01-F1
#
_cell.length_a   1.000
_cell.length_b   1.000
_cell.length_c   1.000
_cell.angle_alpha   90.00
_cell.angle_beta   90.00
_cell.angle_gamma   90.00
#
_symmetry.space_group_name_H-M   'P 1'
#
loop_
_entity.id
_entity.type
_entity.pdbx_description
1 polymer ?
#
loop_
_entity_poly.entity_id
_entity_poly.type
_entity_poly.pdbx_seq_one_letter_code
_entity_poly.pdbx_strand_id
1 'polypeptide(L)' 'MLQGLKLVCESGLKDVICEIDSMELIRLIAQDNSHFHPYAAIKEFKVHSWNILFSHTLREGNSCANLLPKIGSSSTTP' A
#
# COMPACT_ATOMS: atom_id res chain seq x y z
N MET A 1 3.47 0.85 2.26
CA MET A 1 2.35 0.09 1.66
C MET A 1 2.46 -1.41 1.92
N LEU A 2 3.49 -2.12 1.43
CA LEU A 2 3.67 -3.56 1.65
C LEU A 2 3.57 -3.99 3.13
N GLN A 3 4.23 -3.25 4.03
CA GLN A 3 4.15 -3.50 5.48
C GLN A 3 2.73 -3.34 6.02
N GLY A 4 1.98 -2.34 5.53
CA GLY A 4 0.58 -2.12 5.90
C GLY A 4 -0.31 -3.27 5.44
N LEU A 5 -0.12 -3.76 4.20
CA LEU A 5 -0.86 -4.93 3.70
C LEU A 5 -0.56 -6.20 4.50
N LYS A 6 0.70 -6.44 4.88
CA LYS A 6 1.06 -7.57 5.76
C LYS A 6 0.32 -7.51 7.09
N LEU A 7 0.31 -6.35 7.75
CA LEU A 7 -0.39 -6.16 9.02
C LEU A 7 -1.89 -6.44 8.89
N VAL A 8 -2.52 -5.94 7.82
CA VAL A 8 -3.95 -6.17 7.58
C VAL A 8 -4.21 -7.65 7.29
N CYS A 9 -3.32 -8.32 6.56
CA CYS A 9 -3.41 -9.76 6.27
C CYS A 9 -3.31 -10.59 7.56
N GLU A 10 -2.35 -10.27 8.44
CA GLU A 10 -2.16 -10.92 9.74
C GLU A 10 -3.34 -10.66 10.70
N SER A 11 -3.99 -9.50 10.59
CA SER A 11 -5.17 -9.16 11.40
C SER A 11 -6.46 -9.87 10.97
N GLY A 12 -6.46 -10.57 9.82
CA GLY A 12 -7.62 -11.32 9.33
C GLY A 12 -8.74 -10.46 8.74
N LEU A 13 -8.50 -9.16 8.51
CA LEU A 13 -9.46 -8.25 7.90
C LEU A 13 -9.79 -8.69 6.46
N LYS A 14 -11.08 -8.62 6.11
CA LYS A 14 -11.59 -9.10 4.82
C LYS A 14 -11.96 -8.01 3.85
N ASP A 15 -12.29 -6.81 4.31
CA ASP A 15 -12.65 -5.67 3.47
C ASP A 15 -11.71 -4.52 3.77
N VAL A 16 -10.91 -4.13 2.78
CA VAL A 16 -9.78 -3.23 2.96
C VAL A 16 -9.83 -2.14 1.90
N ILE A 17 -9.85 -0.89 2.32
CA ILE A 17 -9.64 0.26 1.44
C ILE A 17 -8.20 0.73 1.64
N CYS A 18 -7.41 0.71 0.57
CA CYS A 18 -6.06 1.22 0.56
C CYS A 18 -6.01 2.55 -0.18
N GLU A 19 -5.81 3.62 0.58
CA GLU A 19 -5.68 4.97 0.05
C GLU A 19 -4.23 5.24 -0.39
N ILE A 20 -4.08 5.76 -1.60
CA ILE A 20 -2.79 5.99 -2.26
C ILE A 20 -2.77 7.43 -2.78
N ASP A 21 -1.72 8.18 -2.45
CA ASP A 21 -1.50 9.56 -2.91
C ASP A 21 -0.65 9.67 -4.19
N SER A 22 -0.18 8.54 -4.71
CA SER A 22 0.53 8.45 -5.99
C SER A 22 -0.40 7.99 -7.11
N MET A 23 -0.75 8.91 -8.01
CA MET A 23 -1.49 8.59 -9.24
C MET A 23 -0.75 7.58 -10.13
N GLU A 24 0.58 7.64 -10.18
CA GLU A 24 1.39 6.65 -10.92
C GLU A 24 1.21 5.25 -10.35
N LEU A 25 1.21 5.12 -9.01
CA LEU A 25 1.00 3.83 -8.37
C LEU A 25 -0.39 3.25 -8.66
N ILE A 26 -1.43 4.08 -8.63
CA ILE A 26 -2.79 3.64 -8.99
C ILE A 26 -2.86 3.19 -10.44
N ARG A 27 -2.26 3.94 -11.36
CA ARG A 27 -2.18 3.56 -12.78
C ARG A 27 -1.44 2.25 -12.96
N LEU A 28 -0.34 2.02 -12.24
CA LEU A 28 0.44 0.78 -12.28
C LEU A 28 -0.33 -0.42 -11.69
N ILE A 29 -1.12 -0.21 -10.64
CA ILE A 29 -1.98 -1.26 -10.05
C ILE A 29 -3.13 -1.62 -11.00
N ALA A 30 -3.62 -0.67 -11.78
CA ALA A 30 -4.66 -0.86 -12.79
C ALA A 30 -4.11 -1.48 -14.09
N GLN A 31 -2.89 -1.13 -14.49
CA GLN A 31 -2.20 -1.68 -15.64
C GLN A 31 -1.54 -3.01 -15.23
N ASP A 32 -2.21 -4.12 -15.52
CA ASP A 32 -1.80 -5.47 -15.11
C ASP A 32 -0.46 -5.98 -15.70
N ASN A 33 0.37 -5.12 -16.32
CA ASN A 33 1.55 -5.54 -17.09
C ASN A 33 2.90 -5.44 -16.37
N SER A 34 2.94 -5.13 -15.07
CA SER A 34 4.20 -4.90 -14.36
C SER A 34 4.63 -6.08 -13.49
N HIS A 35 5.24 -7.11 -14.11
CA HIS A 35 5.81 -8.26 -13.38
C HIS A 35 7.17 -7.99 -12.74
N PHE A 36 7.90 -6.96 -13.19
CA PHE A 36 9.27 -6.66 -12.75
C PHE A 36 9.39 -5.46 -11.82
N HIS A 37 8.27 -4.81 -11.47
CA HIS A 37 8.28 -3.65 -10.61
C HIS A 37 8.09 -4.07 -9.14
N PRO A 38 8.67 -3.36 -8.16
CA PRO A 38 8.40 -3.52 -6.73
C PRO A 38 6.91 -3.59 -6.30
N TYR A 39 5.99 -3.19 -7.18
CA TYR A 39 4.55 -3.24 -6.96
C TYR A 39 3.90 -4.57 -7.38
N ALA A 40 4.65 -5.48 -8.01
CA ALA A 40 4.21 -6.85 -8.29
C ALA A 40 3.81 -7.59 -7.00
N ALA A 41 4.53 -7.35 -5.90
CA ALA A 41 4.19 -7.93 -4.59
C ALA A 41 2.81 -7.46 -4.06
N ILE A 42 2.32 -6.27 -4.44
CA ILE A 42 0.95 -5.82 -4.11
C ILE A 42 -0.10 -6.63 -4.89
N LYS A 43 0.25 -7.15 -6.06
CA LYS A 43 -0.65 -8.04 -6.82
C LYS A 43 -0.83 -9.39 -6.14
N GLU A 44 0.21 -9.93 -5.52
CA GLU A 44 0.10 -11.18 -4.74
C GLU A 44 -0.92 -11.04 -3.61
N PHE A 45 -1.04 -9.84 -3.05
CA PHE A 45 -2.09 -9.51 -2.10
C PHE A 45 -3.48 -9.43 -2.74
N LYS A 46 -3.66 -9.06 -4.03
CA LYS A 46 -4.98 -9.17 -4.69
C LYS A 46 -5.48 -10.62 -4.81
N VAL A 47 -4.58 -11.61 -4.76
CA VAL A 47 -4.91 -13.05 -4.86
C VAL A 47 -5.35 -13.62 -3.51
N HIS A 48 -5.12 -12.91 -2.40
CA HIS A 48 -5.63 -13.32 -1.09
C HIS A 48 -7.16 -13.24 -1.03
N SER A 49 -7.78 -14.04 -0.15
CA SER A 49 -9.23 -14.12 0.06
C SER A 49 -9.78 -12.97 0.89
N TRP A 50 -9.54 -11.74 0.45
CA TRP A 50 -10.00 -10.47 1.00
C TRP A 50 -10.31 -9.49 -0.15
N ASN A 51 -11.29 -8.62 0.06
CA ASN A 51 -11.71 -7.59 -0.87
C ASN A 51 -10.87 -6.34 -0.63
N ILE A 52 -9.93 -6.07 -1.55
CA ILE A 52 -9.10 -4.87 -1.49
C ILE A 52 -9.49 -3.86 -2.58
N LEU A 53 -9.82 -2.64 -2.16
CA LEU A 53 -10.07 -1.50 -3.04
C LEU A 53 -8.91 -0.52 -2.94
N PHE A 54 -8.34 -0.13 -4.08
CA PHE A 54 -7.34 0.92 -4.16
C PHE A 54 -8.00 2.23 -4.56
N SER A 55 -7.87 3.27 -3.71
CA SER A 55 -8.48 4.58 -3.93
C SER A 55 -7.42 5.68 -3.94
N HIS A 56 -7.61 6.69 -4.77
CA HIS A 56 -6.74 7.87 -4.77
C HIS A 56 -7.13 8.81 -3.64
N THR A 57 -6.14 9.30 -2.89
CA THR A 57 -6.32 10.37 -1.91
C THR A 57 -5.32 11.49 -2.17
N LEU A 58 -5.60 12.70 -1.68
CA LEU A 58 -4.63 13.80 -1.74
C LEU A 58 -3.52 13.58 -0.70
N ARG A 59 -2.31 14.09 -0.97
CA ARG A 59 -1.15 13.94 -0.08
C ARG A 59 -1.42 14.50 1.31
N GLU A 60 -2.20 15.57 1.39
CA GLU A 60 -2.67 16.20 2.62
C GLU A 60 -3.56 15.25 3.44
N GLY A 61 -4.43 14.49 2.75
CA GLY A 61 -5.26 13.44 3.37
C GLY A 61 -4.45 12.21 3.81
N ASN A 62 -3.30 11.98 3.18
CA ASN A 62 -2.40 10.86 3.49
C ASN A 62 -1.22 11.24 4.41
N SER A 63 -1.33 12.35 5.15
CA SER A 63 -0.21 12.90 5.93
C SER A 63 0.36 11.89 6.94
N CYS A 64 -0.50 11.13 7.63
CA CYS A 64 -0.07 10.10 8.58
C CYS A 64 0.76 9.00 7.91
N ALA A 65 0.33 8.47 6.77
CA ALA A 65 1.08 7.42 6.06
C ALA A 65 2.40 7.94 5.46
N ASN A 66 2.51 9.25 5.23
CA ASN A 66 3.76 9.91 4.82
C ASN A 66 4.70 10.21 6.00
N LEU A 67 4.17 10.38 7.20
CA LEU A 67 4.92 10.69 8.41
C LEU A 67 5.49 9.43 9.08
N LEU A 68 4.69 8.38 9.23
CA LEU A 68 5.05 7.16 9.95
C LEU A 68 6.34 6.49 9.42
N PRO A 69 6.56 6.34 8.09
CA PRO A 69 7.80 5.79 7.58
C PRO A 69 9.01 6.69 7.86
N LYS A 70 8.83 8.02 7.86
CA LYS A 70 9.91 8.97 8.16
C LYS A 70 10.33 8.89 9.63
N ILE A 71 9.36 8.78 10.54
CA ILE A 71 9.63 8.57 11.96
C ILE A 71 10.43 7.28 12.15
N GLY A 72 9.96 6.17 11.57
CA GLY A 72 10.63 4.88 11.66
C GLY A 72 12.05 4.88 11.08
N SER A 73 12.29 5.62 9.99
CA SER A 73 13.61 5.76 9.39
C SER A 73 14.54 6.71 10.16
N SER A 74 13.99 7.69 10.89
CA SER A 74 14.75 8.62 11.74
C SER A 74 15.06 8.07 13.13
N SER A 75 14.32 7.05 13.59
CA SER A 75 14.57 6.37 14.87
C SER A 75 15.67 5.30 14.80
N THR A 76 16.27 5.07 13.64
CA THR A 76 17.47 4.23 13.52
C THR A 76 18.70 5.05 13.89
N THR A 77 18.91 5.25 15.19
CA THR A 77 20.25 5.57 15.71
C THR A 77 21.15 4.34 15.55
N PRO A 78 22.41 4.49 15.09
CA PRO A 78 23.35 3.37 14.89
C PRO A 78 23.70 2.64 16.18
#